data_AF-A0A7C5IS13-F1
#
_entry.id   AF-A0A7C5IS13-F1
#
_cell.length_a   1.000
_cell.length_b   1.000
_cell.length_c   1.000
_cell.angle_alpha   90.00
_cell.angle_beta   90.00
_cell.angle_gamma   90.00
#
_symmetry.space_group_name_H-M   'P 1'
#
loop_
_entity.id
_entity.type
_entity.pdbx_description
1 polymer ?
#
loop_
_entity_poly.entity_id
_entity_poly.type
_entity_poly.pdbx_seq_one_letter_code
_entity_poly.pdbx_strand_id
1 'polypeptide(L)'
;EYRFLMLDFVHVMRTHPEILAHFHKLRQFRDMQFKTIFNYLIATGRMQPEEFPRQYQNLLVRMNILGDFWISAAEIHSKIPDAKKPIYYTQILLESIYPLLTPQGKTEFLAIKNASENT
;
A
#
# COMPACT_ATOMS: atom_id res chain seq x y z
N GLU A 1 10.75 -15.18 -7.55
CA GLU A 1 10.81 -16.59 -7.13
C GLU A 1 9.54 -17.03 -6.40
N TYR A 2 9.16 -16.41 -5.27
CA TYR A 2 8.00 -16.86 -4.47
C TYR A 2 6.64 -16.20 -4.82
N ARG A 3 6.42 -15.77 -6.07
CA ARG A 3 5.15 -15.11 -6.45
C ARG A 3 3.94 -16.06 -6.36
N PHE A 4 4.16 -17.36 -6.48
CA PHE A 4 3.12 -18.38 -6.33
C PHE A 4 2.38 -18.29 -4.99
N LEU A 5 3.07 -17.91 -3.90
CA LEU A 5 2.44 -17.72 -2.59
C LEU A 5 1.34 -16.65 -2.63
N MET A 6 1.54 -15.61 -3.45
CA MET A 6 0.58 -14.50 -3.58
C MET A 6 -0.47 -14.78 -4.66
N LEU A 7 -0.17 -15.65 -5.64
CA LEU A 7 -1.16 -16.11 -6.63
C LEU A 7 -2.18 -17.07 -6.01
N ASP A 8 -1.72 -18.00 -5.19
CA ASP A 8 -2.55 -18.98 -4.48
C ASP A 8 -2.88 -18.55 -3.04
N PHE A 9 -2.78 -17.25 -2.76
CA PHE A 9 -2.79 -16.66 -1.42
C PHE A 9 -3.90 -17.20 -0.51
N VAL A 10 -5.14 -17.20 -1.00
CA VAL A 10 -6.30 -17.66 -0.22
C VAL A 10 -6.21 -19.16 0.10
N HIS A 11 -5.75 -19.97 -0.86
CA HIS A 11 -5.59 -21.41 -0.64
C HIS A 11 -4.48 -21.67 0.38
N VAL A 12 -3.30 -21.05 0.20
CA VAL A 12 -2.16 -21.20 1.12
C VAL A 12 -2.57 -20.84 2.55
N MET A 13 -3.22 -19.69 2.74
CA MET A 13 -3.64 -19.21 4.07
C MET A 13 -4.68 -20.10 4.74
N ARG A 14 -5.56 -20.76 3.98
CA ARG A 14 -6.56 -21.69 4.51
C ARG A 14 -5.96 -23.06 4.86
N THR A 15 -4.97 -23.51 4.09
CA THR A 15 -4.35 -24.83 4.25
C THR A 15 -3.25 -24.85 5.31
N HIS A 16 -2.59 -23.71 5.57
CA HIS A 16 -1.42 -23.61 6.45
C HIS A 16 -1.65 -22.54 7.55
N PRO A 17 -2.28 -22.90 8.69
CA PRO A 17 -2.61 -21.97 9.78
C PRO A 17 -1.40 -21.22 10.36
N GLU A 18 -0.21 -21.83 10.34
CA GLU A 18 1.04 -21.23 10.79
C GLU A 18 1.50 -20.07 9.89
N ILE A 19 1.32 -20.21 8.57
CA ILE A 19 1.59 -19.14 7.61
C ILE A 19 0.59 -18.01 7.80
N LEU A 20 -0.70 -18.34 8.01
CA LEU A 20 -1.73 -17.35 8.32
C LEU A 20 -1.43 -16.56 9.60
N ALA A 21 -1.02 -17.25 10.67
CA ALA A 21 -0.65 -16.62 11.93
C ALA A 21 0.56 -15.68 11.75
N HIS A 22 1.56 -16.08 10.97
CA HIS A 22 2.70 -15.21 10.65
C HIS A 22 2.27 -14.01 9.81
N PHE A 23 1.44 -14.21 8.80
CA PHE A 23 0.90 -13.15 7.96
C PHE A 23 0.10 -12.13 8.77
N HIS A 24 -0.73 -12.57 9.73
CA HIS A 24 -1.45 -11.66 10.62
C HIS A 24 -0.50 -10.79 11.46
N LYS A 25 0.60 -11.34 11.97
CA LYS A 25 1.62 -10.56 12.71
C LYS A 25 2.28 -9.52 11.80
N LEU A 26 2.65 -9.90 10.58
CA LEU A 26 3.22 -8.98 9.59
C LEU A 26 2.23 -7.85 9.26
N ARG A 27 0.94 -8.18 9.11
CA ARG A 27 -0.11 -7.19 8.85
C ARG A 27 -0.30 -6.22 10.01
N GLN A 28 -0.32 -6.69 11.25
CA GLN A 28 -0.38 -5.83 12.43
C GLN A 28 0.80 -4.86 12.52
N PHE A 29 2.01 -5.35 12.21
CA PHE A 29 3.20 -4.50 12.20
C PHE A 29 3.11 -3.42 11.11
N ARG A 30 2.70 -3.79 9.89
CA ARG A 30 2.51 -2.84 8.79
C ARG A 30 1.42 -1.81 9.09
N ASP A 31 0.33 -2.21 9.71
CA ASP A 31 -0.73 -1.28 10.15
C ASP A 31 -0.19 -0.28 11.17
N MET A 32 0.68 -0.71 12.10
CA MET A 32 1.33 0.20 13.05
C MET A 32 2.27 1.18 12.34
N GLN A 33 3.07 0.71 11.37
CA GLN A 33 3.97 1.56 10.59
C GLN A 33 3.21 2.64 9.83
N PHE A 34 2.15 2.27 9.11
CA PHE A 34 1.35 3.27 8.37
C PHE A 34 0.63 4.24 9.29
N LYS A 35 0.11 3.80 10.44
CA LYS A 35 -0.47 4.71 11.44
C LYS A 35 0.56 5.75 11.91
N THR A 36 1.78 5.33 12.20
CA THR A 36 2.87 6.23 12.57
C THR A 36 3.16 7.24 11.46
N ILE A 37 3.22 6.79 10.20
CA ILE A 37 3.45 7.66 9.05
C ILE A 37 2.31 8.67 8.90
N PHE A 38 1.04 8.25 8.98
CA PHE A 38 -0.10 9.16 8.86
C PHE A 38 -0.10 10.19 10.00
N ASN A 39 0.11 9.75 11.25
CA ASN A 39 0.19 10.66 12.38
C ASN A 39 1.30 11.70 12.21
N TYR A 40 2.46 11.29 11.69
CA TYR A 40 3.55 12.22 11.37
C TYR A 40 3.17 13.22 10.27
N LEU A 41 2.56 12.74 9.18
CA LEU A 41 2.14 13.62 8.09
C LEU A 41 1.06 14.62 8.54
N ILE A 42 0.16 14.21 9.42
CA ILE A 42 -0.86 15.09 10.03
C ILE A 42 -0.20 16.12 10.95
N ALA A 43 0.64 15.65 11.88
CA ALA A 43 1.32 16.51 12.86
C ALA A 43 2.22 17.56 12.19
N THR A 44 2.71 17.29 10.99
CA THR A 44 3.57 18.19 10.23
C THR A 44 2.84 18.96 9.12
N GLY A 45 1.50 18.92 9.08
CA GLY A 45 0.68 19.72 8.16
C GLY A 45 0.70 19.23 6.70
N ARG A 46 1.14 18.00 6.43
CA ARG A 46 1.23 17.40 5.09
C ARG A 46 -0.01 16.60 4.72
N MET A 47 -0.74 16.11 5.70
CA MET A 47 -1.98 15.37 5.52
C MET A 47 -3.08 16.04 6.37
N GLN A 48 -4.29 16.08 5.84
CA GLN A 48 -5.45 16.56 6.62
C GLN A 48 -5.67 15.64 7.83
N PRO A 49 -6.34 16.08 8.90
CA PRO A 49 -6.88 15.18 9.93
C PRO A 49 -8.10 14.41 9.42
N GLU A 50 -8.57 13.40 10.17
CA GLU A 50 -9.73 12.60 9.74
C GLU A 50 -10.96 13.48 9.52
N GLU A 51 -11.56 13.39 8.33
CA GLU A 51 -12.80 14.11 7.99
C GLU A 51 -14.05 13.38 8.52
N PHE A 52 -13.94 12.07 8.76
CA PHE A 52 -15.00 11.24 9.31
C PHE A 52 -14.41 10.06 10.10
N PRO A 53 -15.17 9.46 11.03
CA PRO A 53 -14.66 8.41 11.89
C PRO A 53 -14.09 7.23 11.11
N ARG A 54 -12.85 6.83 11.46
CA ARG A 54 -12.15 5.67 10.90
C ARG A 54 -11.69 5.88 9.45
N GLN A 55 -11.62 7.11 8.95
CA GLN A 55 -11.14 7.39 7.59
C GLN A 55 -9.78 6.75 7.31
N TYR A 56 -8.81 6.84 8.24
CA TYR A 56 -7.49 6.26 8.05
C TYR A 56 -7.45 4.76 8.33
N GLN A 57 -8.25 4.27 9.26
CA GLN A 57 -8.41 2.82 9.40
C GLN A 57 -8.93 2.19 8.09
N ASN A 58 -9.91 2.82 7.45
CA ASN A 58 -10.45 2.37 6.16
C ASN A 58 -9.46 2.58 5.01
N LEU A 59 -8.60 3.59 5.07
CA LEU A 59 -7.45 3.74 4.16
C LEU A 59 -6.49 2.56 4.28
N LEU A 60 -6.11 2.17 5.50
CA LEU A 60 -5.24 1.01 5.74
C LEU A 60 -5.83 -0.29 5.20
N VAL A 61 -7.15 -0.48 5.35
CA VAL A 61 -7.84 -1.65 4.78
C VAL A 61 -7.70 -1.67 3.26
N ARG A 62 -7.96 -0.54 2.57
CA ARG A 62 -7.80 -0.42 1.12
C ARG A 62 -6.35 -0.67 0.68
N MET A 63 -5.39 -0.07 1.38
CA MET A 63 -3.96 -0.24 1.10
C MET A 63 -3.50 -1.69 1.29
N ASN A 64 -3.97 -2.37 2.33
CA ASN A 64 -3.68 -3.79 2.52
C ASN A 64 -4.28 -4.65 1.41
N ILE A 65 -5.53 -4.40 1.00
CA ILE A 65 -6.14 -5.13 -0.12
C ILE A 65 -5.32 -4.95 -1.41
N LEU A 66 -4.93 -3.70 -1.74
CA LEU A 66 -4.08 -3.43 -2.90
C LEU A 66 -2.71 -4.12 -2.78
N GLY A 67 -2.06 -4.05 -1.61
CA GLY A 67 -0.76 -4.67 -1.36
C GLY A 67 -0.80 -6.20 -1.39
N ASP A 68 -1.89 -6.80 -0.91
CA ASP A 68 -2.04 -8.26 -0.86
C ASP A 68 -2.39 -8.84 -2.25
N PHE A 69 -3.09 -8.10 -3.12
CA PHE A 69 -3.64 -8.64 -4.38
C PHE A 69 -3.07 -8.03 -5.67
N TRP A 70 -2.11 -7.10 -5.61
CA TRP A 70 -1.57 -6.51 -6.84
C TRP A 70 -0.91 -7.53 -7.78
N ILE A 71 -0.30 -8.59 -7.24
CA ILE A 71 0.33 -9.64 -8.06
C ILE A 71 -0.72 -10.37 -8.89
N SER A 72 -1.82 -10.80 -8.25
CA SER A 72 -2.94 -11.44 -8.95
C SER A 72 -3.53 -10.53 -10.02
N ALA A 73 -3.72 -9.24 -9.71
CA ALA A 73 -4.18 -8.26 -10.69
C ALA A 73 -3.19 -8.09 -11.85
N ALA A 74 -1.89 -8.13 -11.56
CA ALA A 74 -0.85 -7.96 -12.55
C ALA A 74 -0.77 -9.14 -13.54
N GLU A 75 -0.94 -10.37 -13.05
CA GLU A 75 -0.90 -11.55 -13.92
C GLU A 75 -2.10 -11.62 -14.88
N ILE A 76 -3.27 -11.11 -14.48
CA ILE A 76 -4.48 -11.18 -15.31
C ILE A 76 -4.55 -10.01 -16.30
N HIS A 77 -4.20 -8.79 -15.85
CA HIS A 77 -4.54 -7.57 -16.59
C HIS A 77 -3.34 -6.79 -17.11
N SER A 78 -2.14 -7.02 -16.58
CA SER A 78 -1.01 -6.16 -16.86
C SER A 78 -0.34 -6.48 -18.19
N LYS A 79 -0.08 -5.42 -18.97
CA LYS A 79 0.72 -5.49 -20.21
C LYS A 79 2.13 -4.94 -20.02
N ILE A 80 2.48 -4.47 -18.83
CA ILE A 80 3.82 -3.93 -18.55
C ILE A 80 4.82 -5.06 -18.28
N PRO A 81 6.12 -4.87 -18.61
CA PRO A 81 7.14 -5.86 -18.33
C PRO A 81 7.21 -6.23 -16.84
N ASP A 82 7.46 -7.51 -16.56
CA ASP A 82 7.53 -8.05 -15.20
C ASP A 82 8.47 -7.28 -14.27
N ALA A 83 9.59 -6.81 -14.79
CA ALA A 83 10.57 -6.01 -14.05
C ALA A 83 9.99 -4.66 -13.56
N LYS A 84 8.98 -4.12 -14.26
CA LYS A 84 8.35 -2.82 -13.93
C LYS A 84 7.11 -2.97 -13.05
N LYS A 85 6.49 -4.16 -12.99
CA LYS A 85 5.26 -4.39 -12.20
C LYS A 85 5.40 -3.96 -10.73
N PRO A 86 6.45 -4.31 -9.97
CA PRO A 86 6.54 -3.92 -8.55
C PRO A 86 6.52 -2.41 -8.34
N ILE A 87 7.28 -1.66 -9.15
CA ILE A 87 7.36 -0.19 -9.06
C ILE A 87 6.00 0.42 -9.38
N TYR A 88 5.37 -0.02 -10.47
CA TYR A 88 4.06 0.47 -10.90
C TYR A 88 2.97 0.30 -9.82
N TYR A 89 2.84 -0.90 -9.25
CA TYR A 89 1.82 -1.14 -8.22
C TYR A 89 2.16 -0.50 -6.87
N THR A 90 3.45 -0.30 -6.56
CA THR A 90 3.88 0.48 -5.39
C THR A 90 3.47 1.94 -5.55
N GLN A 91 3.61 2.52 -6.75
CA GLN A 91 3.16 3.89 -7.01
C GLN A 91 1.65 4.04 -6.83
N ILE A 92 0.84 3.13 -7.38
CA ILE A 92 -0.62 3.13 -7.19
C ILE A 92 -0.99 3.08 -5.70
N LEU A 93 -0.29 2.23 -4.94
CA LEU A 93 -0.52 2.11 -3.50
C LEU A 93 -0.21 3.43 -2.78
N LEU A 94 0.91 4.09 -3.11
CA LEU A 94 1.27 5.39 -2.53
C LEU A 94 0.32 6.50 -2.98
N GLU A 95 -0.15 6.50 -4.21
CA GLU A 95 -1.12 7.48 -4.71
C GLU A 95 -2.46 7.42 -3.96
N SER A 96 -2.75 6.32 -3.27
CA SER A 96 -3.95 6.19 -2.41
C SER A 96 -4.00 7.22 -1.27
N ILE A 97 -2.86 7.79 -0.85
CA ILE A 97 -2.82 8.85 0.16
C ILE A 97 -2.99 10.25 -0.43
N TYR A 98 -2.74 10.44 -1.74
CA TYR A 98 -2.69 11.75 -2.39
C TYR A 98 -3.94 12.62 -2.20
N PRO A 99 -5.18 12.08 -2.28
CA PRO A 99 -6.39 12.87 -2.05
C PRO A 99 -6.49 13.48 -0.65
N LEU A 100 -5.80 12.88 0.34
CA LEU A 100 -5.85 13.26 1.75
C LEU A 100 -4.74 14.23 2.14
N LEU A 101 -3.83 14.55 1.21
CA LEU A 101 -2.73 15.48 1.44
C LEU A 101 -3.23 16.93 1.43
N THR A 102 -2.59 17.77 2.24
CA THR A 102 -2.75 19.23 2.17
C THR A 102 -2.13 19.77 0.87
N PRO A 103 -2.39 21.03 0.47
CA PRO A 103 -1.70 21.62 -0.69
C PRO A 103 -0.17 21.48 -0.62
N GLN A 104 0.41 21.72 0.56
CA GLN A 104 1.85 21.50 0.81
C GLN A 104 2.24 20.03 0.59
N GLY A 105 1.50 19.09 1.19
CA GLY A 105 1.79 17.65 1.05
C GLY A 105 1.73 17.19 -0.41
N LYS A 106 0.77 17.70 -1.20
CA LYS A 106 0.67 17.41 -2.63
C LYS A 106 1.88 17.91 -3.41
N THR A 107 2.36 19.13 -3.13
CA THR A 107 3.57 19.66 -3.75
C THR A 107 4.78 18.78 -3.47
N GLU A 108 5.00 18.38 -2.21
CA GLU A 108 6.12 17.51 -1.83
C GLU A 108 6.00 16.11 -2.45
N PHE A 109 4.79 15.53 -2.46
CA PHE A 109 4.54 14.23 -3.08
C PHE A 109 4.88 14.23 -4.57
N LEU A 110 4.43 15.25 -5.31
CA LEU A 110 4.71 15.37 -6.73
C LEU A 110 6.20 15.57 -7.01
N ALA A 111 6.92 16.33 -6.17
CA ALA A 111 8.36 16.50 -6.29
C ALA A 111 9.09 15.15 -6.17
N ILE A 112 8.72 14.32 -5.18
CA ILE A 112 9.30 12.98 -4.99
C ILE A 112 8.95 12.06 -6.17
N LYS A 113 7.68 12.06 -6.61
CA LYS A 113 7.22 11.23 -7.73
C LYS A 113 8.00 11.55 -9.01
N ASN A 114 8.14 12.83 -9.35
CA ASN A 114 8.87 13.28 -10.54
C ASN A 114 10.37 12.94 -10.45
N ALA A 115 10.98 13.01 -9.26
CA ALA A 115 12.37 12.60 -9.09
C ALA A 115 12.55 11.08 -9.36
N SER A 116 11.61 10.26 -8.87
CA SER A 116 11.66 8.80 -9.04
C SER A 116 11.42 8.31 -10.47
N GLU A 117 10.78 9.11 -11.32
CA GLU A 117 10.55 8.79 -12.74
C GLU A 117 11.79 9.09 -13.62
N ASN A 118 12.75 9.87 -13.11
CA ASN A 118 13.98 10.26 -13.81
C ASN A 118 15.21 9.42 -13.40
N THR A 119 15.03 8.38 -12.58
CA THR A 119 16.09 7.46 -12.11
C THR A 119 15.80 6.05 -12.57
#